data_AF-A0A958Q7P8-F1
#
_entry.id   AF-A0A958Q7P8-F1
#
_cell.length_a   1.000
_cell.length_b   1.000
_cell.length_c   1.000
_cell.angle_alpha   90.00
_cell.angle_beta   90.00
_cell.angle_gamma   90.00
#
_symmetry.space_group_name_H-M   'P 1'
#
loop_
_entity.id
_entity.type
_entity.pdbx_description
1 polymer ?
#
loop_
_entity_poly.entity_id
_entity_poly.type
_entity_poly.pdbx_seq_one_letter_code
_entity_poly.pdbx_strand_id
1 'polypeptide(L)'
;MTHTQSQSVRQRQRLELNQKVSCDQQLSLRATLLQALHPDGYYHPEGRCPQCEHDLSIKEVLQGFSRDPNDFLTTCPKCKARFAPKMTQRSNASSTELPFYCEVQTIGWLRRIDPIGYDEFKKQYPAVLQSARYYFGTLTNAFSQIGIDYLHEPELKWHEKVKPFLGMLPDSVIAECVGKAASTIRRLRIKEGVEKYAQKSRKQSKSPIVSYKKPPRLYAH
;
A
#
# COMPACT_ATOMS: atom_id res chain seq x y z
N MET A 1 33.37 29.82 14.91
CA MET A 1 32.35 29.47 13.89
C MET A 1 31.92 27.98 13.89
N THR A 2 32.13 27.19 14.96
CA THR A 2 32.01 25.71 14.89
C THR A 2 30.80 25.09 15.59
N HIS A 3 30.11 25.80 16.49
CA HIS A 3 29.03 25.21 17.29
C HIS A 3 27.65 25.24 16.59
N THR A 4 27.31 26.33 15.90
CA THR A 4 26.01 26.53 15.25
C THR A 4 25.84 25.68 13.99
N GLN A 5 26.92 25.45 13.23
CA GLN A 5 26.90 24.56 12.06
C GLN A 5 26.73 23.08 12.44
N SER A 6 27.31 22.64 13.57
CA SER A 6 27.14 21.26 14.04
C SER A 6 25.72 20.98 14.52
N GLN A 7 25.06 21.96 15.16
CA GLN A 7 23.67 21.84 15.58
C GLN A 7 22.68 21.79 14.40
N SER A 8 22.89 22.58 13.36
CA SER A 8 21.99 22.59 12.19
C SER A 8 22.07 21.29 11.38
N VAL A 9 23.26 20.70 11.23
CA VAL A 9 23.44 19.39 10.57
C VAL A 9 22.74 18.28 11.34
N ARG A 10 22.90 18.21 12.67
CA ARG A 10 22.20 17.23 13.52
C ARG A 10 20.68 17.38 13.47
N GLN A 11 20.19 18.62 13.41
CA GLN A 11 18.75 18.89 13.31
C GLN A 11 18.18 18.42 11.97
N ARG A 12 18.88 18.67 10.85
CA ARG A 12 18.49 18.16 9.52
C ARG A 12 18.46 16.63 9.46
N GLN A 13 19.52 15.98 9.93
CA GLN A 13 19.59 14.49 9.97
C GLN A 13 18.43 13.89 10.79
N ARG A 14 18.06 14.51 11.91
CA ARG A 14 16.92 14.07 12.73
C ARG A 14 15.57 14.24 12.02
N LEU A 15 15.39 15.33 11.27
CA LEU A 15 14.17 15.58 10.49
C LEU A 15 14.01 14.55 9.37
N GLU A 16 15.08 14.28 8.62
CA GLU A 16 15.08 13.28 7.54
C GLU A 16 14.79 11.87 8.07
N LEU A 17 15.38 11.49 9.20
CA LEU A 17 15.12 10.19 9.83
C LEU A 17 13.65 10.07 10.26
N ASN A 18 13.08 11.12 10.87
CA ASN A 18 11.67 11.14 11.27
C ASN A 18 10.72 11.06 10.06
N GLN A 19 11.04 11.75 8.95
CA GLN A 19 10.27 11.67 7.71
C GLN A 19 10.33 10.26 7.11
N LYS A 20 11.51 9.62 7.09
CA LYS A 20 11.67 8.24 6.61
C LYS A 20 10.83 7.25 7.42
N VAL A 21 10.93 7.29 8.75
CA VAL A 21 10.13 6.42 9.64
C VAL A 21 8.64 6.64 9.46
N SER A 22 8.20 7.89 9.27
CA SER A 22 6.80 8.22 9.00
C SER A 22 6.30 7.61 7.69
N CYS A 23 7.13 7.60 6.64
CA CYS A 23 6.75 7.03 5.34
C CYS A 23 6.62 5.50 5.41
N ASP A 24 7.58 4.82 6.04
CA ASP A 24 7.58 3.36 6.14
C ASP A 24 6.39 2.85 6.98
N GLN A 25 6.09 3.55 8.09
CA GLN A 25 4.92 3.25 8.92
C GLN A 25 3.60 3.49 8.16
N GLN A 26 3.51 4.56 7.36
CA GLN A 26 2.33 4.82 6.54
C GLN A 26 2.13 3.76 5.46
N LEU A 27 3.20 3.32 4.79
CA LEU A 27 3.13 2.24 3.80
C LEU A 27 2.67 0.92 4.43
N SER A 28 3.18 0.59 5.62
CA SER A 28 2.76 -0.59 6.36
C SER A 28 1.29 -0.53 6.77
N LEU A 29 0.83 0.60 7.32
CA LEU A 29 -0.59 0.79 7.68
C LEU A 29 -1.51 0.77 6.45
N ARG A 30 -1.09 1.37 5.33
CA ARG A 30 -1.81 1.32 4.05
C ARG A 30 -1.95 -0.13 3.58
N ALA A 31 -0.88 -0.93 3.63
CA ALA A 31 -0.91 -2.35 3.29
C ALA A 31 -1.92 -3.12 4.16
N THR A 32 -1.92 -2.89 5.48
CA THR A 32 -2.88 -3.53 6.40
C THR A 32 -4.33 -3.09 6.12
N LEU A 33 -4.56 -1.82 5.78
CA LEU A 33 -5.88 -1.34 5.39
C LEU A 33 -6.37 -2.04 4.12
N LEU A 34 -5.53 -2.11 3.07
CA LEU A 34 -5.88 -2.82 1.83
C LEU A 34 -6.21 -4.29 2.10
N GLN A 35 -5.48 -4.94 3.01
CA GLN A 35 -5.79 -6.30 3.44
C GLN A 35 -7.13 -6.43 4.14
N ALA A 36 -7.52 -5.46 4.95
CA ALA A 36 -8.82 -5.47 5.62
C ALA A 36 -9.98 -5.25 4.63
N LEU A 37 -9.74 -4.47 3.57
CA LEU A 37 -10.74 -4.10 2.56
C LEU A 37 -11.03 -5.22 1.56
N HIS A 38 -10.03 -6.02 1.20
CA HIS A 38 -10.11 -6.99 0.11
C HIS A 38 -10.06 -8.43 0.66
N PRO A 39 -11.23 -9.04 0.97
CA PRO A 39 -11.30 -10.33 1.67
C PRO A 39 -10.82 -11.51 0.83
N ASP A 40 -10.78 -11.34 -0.50
CA ASP A 40 -10.28 -12.35 -1.42
C ASP A 40 -8.76 -12.54 -1.36
N GLY A 41 -8.06 -11.70 -0.60
CA GLY A 41 -6.64 -11.84 -0.35
C GLY A 41 -5.89 -10.55 -0.55
N TYR A 42 -4.96 -10.29 0.37
CA TYR A 42 -3.94 -9.29 0.18
C TYR A 42 -2.65 -9.93 -0.30
N TYR A 43 -2.14 -9.43 -1.41
CA TYR A 43 -0.82 -9.78 -1.90
C TYR A 43 0.18 -8.78 -1.36
N HIS A 44 1.20 -9.27 -0.67
CA HIS A 44 2.28 -8.45 -0.16
C HIS A 44 3.38 -8.32 -1.22
N PRO A 45 3.78 -7.11 -1.63
CA PRO A 45 4.95 -6.93 -2.48
C PRO A 45 6.21 -7.47 -1.80
N GLU A 46 6.91 -8.37 -2.48
CA GLU A 46 8.14 -9.00 -2.01
C GLU A 46 9.21 -8.93 -3.11
N GLY A 47 10.47 -8.78 -2.70
CA GLY A 47 11.59 -8.83 -3.63
C GLY A 47 12.84 -9.34 -2.93
N ARG A 48 13.23 -10.59 -3.20
CA ARG A 48 14.54 -11.11 -2.78
C ARG A 48 15.49 -11.02 -3.97
N CYS A 49 16.59 -10.30 -3.80
CA CYS A 49 17.57 -10.11 -4.86
C CYS A 49 18.25 -11.45 -5.20
N PRO A 50 18.24 -11.92 -6.46
CA PRO A 50 18.84 -13.22 -6.82
C PRO A 50 20.38 -13.22 -6.77
N GLN A 51 21.02 -12.04 -6.78
CA GLN A 51 22.48 -11.94 -6.81
C GLN A 51 23.12 -11.83 -5.41
N CYS A 52 22.48 -11.13 -4.47
CA CYS A 52 23.04 -10.86 -3.14
C CYS A 52 22.14 -11.28 -1.98
N GLU A 53 21.01 -11.92 -2.31
CA GLU A 53 19.99 -12.43 -1.38
C GLU A 53 19.37 -11.40 -0.44
N HIS A 54 19.58 -10.11 -0.70
CA HIS A 54 18.95 -9.03 0.06
C HIS A 54 17.43 -9.08 -0.09
N ASP A 55 16.72 -9.23 1.03
CA ASP A 55 15.27 -9.08 1.11
C ASP A 55 14.92 -7.59 1.12
N LEU A 56 14.35 -7.10 0.02
CA LEU A 56 13.94 -5.71 -0.13
C LEU A 56 12.67 -5.48 0.69
N SER A 57 12.67 -4.39 1.46
CA SER A 57 11.44 -3.81 1.99
C SER A 57 10.52 -3.34 0.87
N ILE A 58 9.21 -3.22 1.15
CA ILE A 58 8.22 -2.69 0.20
C ILE A 58 8.71 -1.39 -0.44
N LYS A 59 9.24 -0.48 0.37
CA LYS A 59 9.77 0.79 -0.11
C LYS A 59 10.95 0.63 -1.06
N GLU A 60 11.89 -0.28 -0.78
CA GLU A 60 13.01 -0.55 -1.68
C GLU A 60 12.53 -1.15 -3.00
N VAL A 61 11.53 -2.05 -2.97
CA VAL A 61 10.90 -2.57 -4.19
C VAL A 61 10.29 -1.43 -5.01
N LEU A 62 9.50 -0.55 -4.38
CA LEU A 62 8.86 0.59 -5.02
C LEU A 62 9.87 1.59 -5.60
N GLN A 63 10.93 1.90 -4.85
CA GLN A 63 11.97 2.84 -5.27
C GLN A 63 12.89 2.27 -6.35
N GLY A 64 13.00 0.94 -6.45
CA GLY A 64 13.86 0.28 -7.42
C GLY A 64 13.26 0.16 -8.83
N PHE A 65 11.95 0.37 -8.98
CA PHE A 65 11.30 0.41 -10.29
C PHE A 65 11.75 1.62 -11.11
N SER A 66 11.86 1.45 -12.42
CA SER A 66 11.96 2.57 -13.34
C SER A 66 10.57 3.15 -13.65
N ARG A 67 10.54 4.34 -14.25
CA ARG A 67 9.30 4.96 -14.76
C ARG A 67 8.96 4.52 -16.18
N ASP A 68 9.63 3.50 -16.72
CA ASP A 68 9.35 2.96 -18.05
C ASP A 68 8.23 1.90 -17.96
N PRO A 69 7.10 2.07 -18.68
CA PRO A 69 6.01 1.11 -18.71
C PRO A 69 6.40 -0.28 -19.25
N ASN A 70 7.54 -0.43 -19.92
CA ASN A 70 8.01 -1.70 -20.48
C ASN A 70 9.12 -2.36 -19.66
N ASP A 71 9.52 -1.77 -18.51
CA ASP A 71 10.66 -2.23 -17.71
C ASP A 71 10.23 -2.84 -16.38
N PHE A 72 9.83 -4.12 -16.42
CA PHE A 72 9.24 -4.86 -15.29
C PHE A 72 10.22 -5.23 -14.16
N LEU A 73 11.38 -4.57 -14.07
CA LEU A 73 12.43 -4.92 -13.12
C LEU A 73 12.61 -3.86 -12.03
N THR A 74 12.76 -4.31 -10.79
CA THR A 74 13.22 -3.49 -9.67
C THR A 74 14.74 -3.63 -9.50
N THR A 75 15.38 -2.58 -8.97
CA THR A 75 16.82 -2.51 -8.77
C THR A 75 17.17 -2.74 -7.30
N CYS A 76 18.01 -3.73 -7.01
CA CYS A 76 18.50 -3.99 -5.67
C CYS A 76 19.32 -2.80 -5.15
N PRO A 77 19.00 -2.21 -3.99
CA PRO A 77 19.75 -1.07 -3.46
C PRO A 77 21.20 -1.44 -3.07
N LYS A 78 21.44 -2.71 -2.70
CA LYS A 78 22.72 -3.23 -2.22
C LYS A 78 23.72 -3.52 -3.35
N CYS A 79 23.35 -4.36 -4.31
CA CYS A 79 24.26 -4.81 -5.38
C CYS A 79 23.94 -4.26 -6.78
N LYS A 80 22.86 -3.45 -6.90
CA LYS A 80 22.38 -2.87 -8.18
C LYS A 80 21.87 -3.88 -9.22
N ALA A 81 21.84 -5.17 -8.90
CA ALA A 81 21.19 -6.17 -9.73
C ALA A 81 19.72 -5.80 -10.00
N ARG A 82 19.25 -6.03 -11.22
CA ARG A 82 17.85 -5.82 -11.62
C ARG A 82 17.13 -7.16 -11.69
N PHE A 83 15.91 -7.23 -11.16
CA PHE A 83 15.12 -8.48 -11.14
C PHE A 83 13.62 -8.17 -11.07
N ALA A 84 12.78 -9.12 -11.49
CA ALA A 84 11.33 -8.96 -11.44
C ALA A 84 10.82 -9.17 -10.00
N PRO A 85 10.22 -8.15 -9.35
CA PRO A 85 9.60 -8.33 -8.05
C PRO A 85 8.29 -9.09 -8.17
N LYS A 86 7.85 -9.67 -7.06
CA LYS A 86 6.63 -10.46 -6.99
C LYS A 86 5.73 -9.91 -5.90
N MET A 87 4.50 -10.36 -5.89
CA MET A 87 3.59 -10.19 -4.78
C MET A 87 3.10 -11.57 -4.34
N THR A 88 3.06 -11.81 -3.04
CA THR A 88 2.75 -13.14 -2.52
C THR A 88 1.53 -13.09 -1.60
N GLN A 89 0.65 -14.08 -1.77
CA GLN A 89 -0.47 -14.33 -0.85
C GLN A 89 -0.20 -15.66 -0.17
N ARG A 90 0.06 -15.63 1.14
CA ARG A 90 0.28 -16.83 1.95
C ARG A 90 -1.00 -17.23 2.67
N SER A 91 -1.43 -18.47 2.48
CA SER A 91 -2.48 -19.12 3.25
C SER A 91 -1.86 -20.23 4.12
N ASN A 92 -2.66 -20.86 5.00
CA ASN A 92 -2.18 -21.97 5.82
C ASN A 92 -1.76 -23.20 4.97
N ALA A 93 -2.28 -23.33 3.75
CA ALA A 93 -2.11 -24.52 2.91
C ALA A 93 -1.34 -24.25 1.61
N SER A 94 -1.21 -23.00 1.17
CA SER A 94 -0.60 -22.64 -0.11
C SER A 94 -0.02 -21.24 -0.12
N SER A 95 0.92 -20.98 -1.03
CA SER A 95 1.39 -19.65 -1.38
C SER A 95 1.17 -19.41 -2.86
N THR A 96 0.52 -18.30 -3.20
CA THR A 96 0.35 -17.86 -4.59
C THR A 96 1.27 -16.68 -4.85
N GLU A 97 2.05 -16.76 -5.93
CA GLU A 97 2.91 -15.67 -6.38
C GLU A 97 2.36 -15.06 -7.66
N LEU A 98 2.33 -13.73 -7.73
CA LEU A 98 2.00 -12.98 -8.94
C LEU A 98 3.12 -11.99 -9.25
N PRO A 99 3.33 -11.60 -10.52
CA PRO A 99 4.15 -10.45 -10.86
C PRO A 99 3.66 -9.19 -10.14
N PHE A 100 4.58 -8.35 -9.66
CA PHE A 100 4.23 -7.03 -9.15
C PHE A 100 4.66 -5.95 -10.14
N TYR A 101 3.72 -5.11 -10.53
CA TYR A 101 3.96 -4.02 -11.45
C TYR A 101 4.14 -2.70 -10.69
N CYS A 102 4.87 -1.75 -11.26
CA CYS A 102 4.88 -0.38 -10.75
C CYS A 102 3.59 0.36 -11.14
N GLU A 103 3.40 1.57 -10.60
CA GLU A 103 2.24 2.42 -10.93
C GLU A 103 2.10 2.63 -12.45
N VAL A 104 3.18 3.05 -13.12
CA VAL A 104 3.19 3.34 -14.57
C VAL A 104 2.91 2.09 -15.40
N GLN A 105 3.45 0.94 -14.99
CA GLN A 105 3.20 -0.35 -15.65
C GLN A 105 1.77 -0.81 -15.48
N THR A 106 1.20 -0.63 -14.29
CA THR A 106 -0.20 -0.98 -14.01
C THR A 106 -1.14 -0.18 -14.92
N ILE A 107 -0.91 1.13 -15.04
CA ILE A 107 -1.62 1.99 -15.99
C ILE A 107 -1.39 1.55 -17.44
N GLY A 108 -0.14 1.21 -17.80
CA GLY A 108 0.20 0.69 -19.12
C GLY A 108 -0.56 -0.59 -19.49
N TRP A 109 -0.73 -1.50 -18.53
CA TRP A 109 -1.57 -2.69 -18.67
C TRP A 109 -3.05 -2.34 -18.85
N LEU A 110 -3.60 -1.46 -18.00
CA LEU A 110 -5.01 -1.08 -18.06
C LEU A 110 -5.40 -0.43 -19.39
N ARG A 111 -4.48 0.28 -20.06
CA ARG A 111 -4.73 0.85 -21.41
C ARG A 111 -4.88 -0.20 -22.52
N ARG A 112 -4.40 -1.43 -22.28
CA ARG A 112 -4.41 -2.53 -23.26
C ARG A 112 -5.51 -3.55 -23.00
N ILE A 113 -6.25 -3.39 -21.89
CA ILE A 113 -7.27 -4.33 -21.44
C ILE A 113 -8.62 -3.64 -21.59
N ASP A 114 -9.56 -4.28 -22.29
CA ASP A 114 -10.94 -3.82 -22.32
C ASP A 114 -11.55 -3.90 -20.91
N PRO A 115 -12.35 -2.90 -20.49
CA PRO A 115 -13.03 -2.92 -19.20
C PRO A 115 -14.09 -4.03 -19.18
N ILE A 116 -13.68 -5.21 -18.71
CA ILE A 116 -14.52 -6.39 -18.52
C ILE A 116 -15.10 -6.42 -17.08
N GLY A 117 -16.05 -7.32 -16.84
CA GLY A 117 -16.62 -7.50 -15.50
C GLY A 117 -15.57 -7.89 -14.45
N TYR A 118 -15.79 -7.50 -13.19
CA TYR A 118 -14.79 -7.64 -12.13
C TYR A 118 -14.31 -9.08 -11.89
N ASP A 119 -15.21 -10.06 -11.88
CA ASP A 119 -14.83 -11.46 -11.67
C ASP A 119 -13.98 -12.01 -12.84
N GLU A 120 -14.31 -11.62 -14.07
CA GLU A 120 -13.53 -11.98 -15.25
C GLU A 120 -12.18 -11.26 -15.24
N PHE A 121 -12.14 -9.99 -14.87
CA PHE A 121 -10.89 -9.23 -14.71
C PHE A 121 -9.97 -9.88 -13.68
N LYS A 122 -10.52 -10.27 -12.53
CA LYS A 122 -9.79 -10.96 -11.47
C LYS A 122 -9.20 -12.29 -11.93
N LYS A 123 -9.93 -13.04 -12.77
CA LYS A 123 -9.49 -14.32 -13.32
C LYS A 123 -8.42 -14.15 -14.39
N GLN A 124 -8.61 -13.23 -15.32
CA GLN A 124 -7.69 -13.04 -16.46
C GLN A 124 -6.43 -12.25 -16.08
N TYR A 125 -6.56 -11.25 -15.21
CA TYR A 125 -5.51 -10.28 -14.90
C TYR A 125 -5.27 -10.11 -13.38
N PRO A 126 -5.06 -11.19 -12.60
CA PRO A 126 -4.93 -11.10 -11.14
C PRO A 126 -3.76 -10.20 -10.72
N ALA A 127 -2.61 -10.26 -11.42
CA ALA A 127 -1.44 -9.43 -11.12
C ALA A 127 -1.71 -7.93 -11.33
N VAL A 128 -2.44 -7.57 -12.39
CA VAL A 128 -2.82 -6.19 -12.70
C VAL A 128 -3.83 -5.69 -11.67
N LEU A 129 -4.85 -6.49 -11.33
CA LEU A 129 -5.84 -6.15 -10.31
C LEU A 129 -5.19 -5.83 -8.97
N GLN A 130 -4.29 -6.70 -8.51
CA GLN A 130 -3.66 -6.55 -7.21
C GLN A 130 -2.67 -5.36 -7.20
N SER A 131 -1.95 -5.13 -8.30
CA SER A 131 -1.11 -3.94 -8.45
C SER A 131 -1.98 -2.67 -8.44
N ALA A 132 -3.12 -2.68 -9.14
CA ALA A 132 -4.05 -1.56 -9.18
C ALA A 132 -4.61 -1.23 -7.79
N ARG A 133 -5.05 -2.24 -7.03
CA ARG A 133 -5.48 -2.08 -5.64
C ARG A 133 -4.37 -1.52 -4.75
N TYR A 134 -3.14 -1.97 -4.96
CA TYR A 134 -2.01 -1.49 -4.18
C TYR A 134 -1.79 0.03 -4.37
N TYR A 135 -1.70 0.51 -5.61
CA TYR A 135 -1.39 1.91 -5.92
C TYR A 135 -2.58 2.85 -5.89
N PHE A 136 -3.77 2.38 -6.28
CA PHE A 136 -4.95 3.24 -6.48
C PHE A 136 -6.09 2.91 -5.51
N GLY A 137 -5.93 1.88 -4.67
CA GLY A 137 -6.93 1.43 -3.71
C GLY A 137 -7.98 0.51 -4.33
N THR A 138 -8.56 0.97 -5.44
CA THR A 138 -9.66 0.32 -6.16
C THR A 138 -9.37 0.25 -7.65
N LEU A 139 -10.04 -0.67 -8.36
CA LEU A 139 -9.90 -0.79 -9.81
C LEU A 139 -10.57 0.40 -10.52
N THR A 140 -11.68 0.92 -9.99
CA THR A 140 -12.33 2.15 -10.47
C THR A 140 -11.36 3.35 -10.44
N ASN A 141 -10.61 3.52 -9.35
CA ASN A 141 -9.63 4.60 -9.25
C ASN A 141 -8.46 4.43 -10.23
N ALA A 142 -8.08 3.19 -10.55
CA ALA A 142 -7.02 2.91 -11.49
C ALA A 142 -7.45 3.21 -12.94
N PHE A 143 -8.66 2.79 -13.34
CA PHE A 143 -9.22 3.12 -14.66
C PHE A 143 -9.49 4.61 -14.84
N SER A 144 -9.87 5.33 -13.78
CA SER A 144 -10.06 6.78 -13.87
C SER A 144 -8.76 7.54 -14.20
N GLN A 145 -7.58 6.99 -13.86
CA GLN A 145 -6.28 7.57 -14.29
C GLN A 145 -6.09 7.56 -15.82
N ILE A 146 -6.85 6.75 -16.54
CA ILE A 146 -6.83 6.67 -18.01
C ILE A 146 -8.12 7.15 -18.65
N GLY A 147 -8.96 7.86 -17.89
CA GLY A 147 -10.20 8.44 -18.39
C GLY A 147 -11.32 7.43 -18.66
N ILE A 148 -11.24 6.23 -18.07
CA ILE A 148 -12.27 5.19 -18.19
C ILE A 148 -13.08 5.16 -16.90
N ASP A 149 -14.41 5.26 -17.02
CA ASP A 149 -15.33 5.07 -15.90
C ASP A 149 -15.65 3.57 -15.73
N TYR A 150 -15.09 2.96 -14.69
CA TYR A 150 -15.23 1.53 -14.44
C TYR A 150 -16.27 1.27 -13.34
N LEU A 151 -17.41 0.73 -13.75
CA LEU A 151 -18.61 0.56 -12.91
C LEU A 151 -18.83 -0.87 -12.40
N HIS A 152 -17.90 -1.80 -12.68
CA HIS A 152 -18.08 -3.21 -12.36
C HIS A 152 -17.51 -3.63 -11.00
N GLU A 153 -16.88 -2.72 -10.25
CA GLU A 153 -16.28 -3.06 -8.96
C GLU A 153 -17.36 -3.30 -7.89
N PRO A 154 -17.29 -4.41 -7.14
CA PRO A 154 -18.30 -4.73 -6.13
C PRO A 154 -18.29 -3.71 -4.98
N GLU A 155 -19.45 -3.44 -4.42
CA GLU A 155 -19.56 -2.56 -3.26
C GLU A 155 -18.88 -3.19 -2.04
N LEU A 156 -17.82 -2.54 -1.55
CA LEU A 156 -17.12 -2.95 -0.34
C LEU A 156 -17.89 -2.48 0.91
N LYS A 157 -18.04 -3.36 1.90
CA LYS A 157 -18.47 -2.98 3.26
C LYS A 157 -17.33 -2.28 4.00
N TRP A 158 -16.86 -1.16 3.46
CA TRP A 158 -15.62 -0.50 3.85
C TRP A 158 -15.68 0.18 5.22
N HIS A 159 -16.86 0.65 5.66
CA HIS A 159 -17.03 1.41 6.91
C HIS A 159 -16.43 0.69 8.13
N GLU A 160 -16.81 -0.56 8.38
CA GLU A 160 -16.30 -1.33 9.52
C GLU A 160 -14.81 -1.67 9.39
N LYS A 161 -14.31 -1.78 8.15
CA LYS A 161 -12.90 -2.08 7.87
C LYS A 161 -11.99 -0.88 8.08
N VAL A 162 -12.47 0.35 7.81
CA VAL A 162 -11.66 1.56 7.96
C VAL A 162 -11.63 2.11 9.39
N LYS A 163 -12.64 1.82 10.22
CA LYS A 163 -12.74 2.36 11.60
C LYS A 163 -11.44 2.23 12.40
N PRO A 164 -10.75 1.08 12.43
CA PRO A 164 -9.49 0.93 13.17
C PRO A 164 -8.34 1.81 12.66
N PHE A 165 -8.44 2.36 11.45
CA PHE A 165 -7.39 3.15 10.81
C PHE A 165 -7.63 4.67 10.90
N LEU A 166 -8.82 5.09 11.35
CA LEU A 166 -9.14 6.51 11.53
C LEU A 166 -8.17 7.13 12.55
N GLY A 167 -7.62 8.30 12.20
CA GLY A 167 -6.61 8.98 13.03
C GLY A 167 -5.21 8.34 13.00
N MET A 168 -5.07 7.10 12.49
CA MET A 168 -3.77 6.44 12.25
C MET A 168 -3.22 6.75 10.86
N LEU A 169 -4.10 6.91 9.88
CA LEU A 169 -3.79 7.34 8.52
C LEU A 169 -4.47 8.69 8.22
N PRO A 170 -3.90 9.51 7.31
CA PRO A 170 -4.60 10.68 6.78
C PRO A 170 -5.93 10.28 6.12
N ASP A 171 -6.98 11.09 6.32
CA ASP A 171 -8.31 10.85 5.73
C ASP A 171 -8.23 10.67 4.20
N SER A 172 -7.31 11.37 3.52
CA SER A 172 -7.07 11.24 2.08
C SER A 172 -6.54 9.87 1.66
N VAL A 173 -5.64 9.28 2.45
CA VAL A 173 -5.06 7.95 2.16
C VAL A 173 -6.12 6.87 2.33
N ILE A 174 -6.93 6.95 3.40
CA ILE A 174 -8.04 6.02 3.60
C ILE A 174 -9.05 6.15 2.45
N ALA A 175 -9.37 7.39 2.06
CA ALA A 175 -10.30 7.70 0.99
C ALA A 175 -9.88 7.12 -0.36
N GLU A 176 -8.60 7.25 -0.71
CA GLU A 176 -7.99 6.61 -1.89
C GLU A 176 -8.14 5.09 -1.83
N CYS A 177 -7.78 4.46 -0.70
CA CYS A 177 -7.89 3.00 -0.53
C CYS A 177 -9.31 2.45 -0.72
N VAL A 178 -10.35 3.23 -0.38
CA VAL A 178 -11.76 2.79 -0.47
C VAL A 178 -12.52 3.35 -1.67
N GLY A 179 -11.88 4.17 -2.50
CA GLY A 179 -12.56 4.84 -3.62
C GLY A 179 -13.68 5.78 -3.18
N LYS A 180 -13.45 6.58 -2.14
CA LYS A 180 -14.42 7.59 -1.65
C LYS A 180 -13.77 8.97 -1.56
N ALA A 181 -14.59 10.01 -1.42
CA ALA A 181 -14.10 11.35 -1.15
C ALA A 181 -13.51 11.46 0.27
N ALA A 182 -12.42 12.21 0.43
CA ALA A 182 -11.81 12.47 1.74
C ALA A 182 -12.78 13.14 2.74
N SER A 183 -13.73 13.94 2.26
CA SER A 183 -14.80 14.52 3.07
C SER A 183 -15.72 13.47 3.70
N THR A 184 -15.94 12.35 3.02
CA THR A 184 -16.72 11.21 3.56
C THR A 184 -15.98 10.53 4.70
N ILE A 185 -14.68 10.27 4.53
CA ILE A 185 -13.85 9.72 5.62
C ILE A 185 -13.77 10.69 6.80
N ARG A 186 -13.60 11.99 6.53
CA ARG A 186 -13.60 13.03 7.58
C ARG A 186 -14.90 13.04 8.38
N ARG A 187 -16.06 12.95 7.72
CA ARG A 187 -17.37 12.87 8.40
C ARG A 187 -17.47 11.61 9.26
N LEU A 188 -17.06 10.46 8.74
CA LEU A 188 -17.01 9.22 9.51
C LEU A 188 -16.10 9.36 10.74
N ARG A 189 -14.90 9.89 10.57
CA ARG A 189 -13.96 10.14 11.66
C ARG A 189 -14.54 11.02 12.78
N ILE A 190 -15.20 12.12 12.41
CA ILE A 190 -15.85 13.02 13.38
C ILE A 190 -16.99 12.31 14.10
N LYS A 191 -17.81 11.53 13.36
CA LYS A 191 -18.92 10.75 13.92
C LYS A 191 -18.44 9.72 14.96
N GLU A 192 -17.31 9.07 14.70
CA GLU A 192 -16.69 8.10 15.62
C GLU A 192 -15.90 8.78 16.76
N GLY A 193 -15.87 10.12 16.84
CA GLY A 193 -15.16 10.85 17.89
C GLY A 193 -13.63 10.74 17.82
N VAL A 194 -13.09 10.40 16.65
CA VAL A 194 -11.65 10.15 16.48
C VAL A 194 -10.93 11.44 16.07
N GLU A 195 -9.82 11.75 16.75
CA GLU A 195 -8.98 12.91 16.41
C GLU A 195 -8.39 12.78 14.99
N LYS A 196 -8.11 13.94 14.37
CA LYS A 196 -7.44 13.96 13.07
C LYS A 196 -6.07 13.28 13.17
N TYR A 197 -5.61 12.71 12.06
CA TYR A 197 -4.22 12.25 11.97
C TYR A 197 -3.26 13.41 12.33
N ALA A 198 -2.53 13.23 13.42
CA ALA A 198 -1.43 14.09 13.79
C ALA A 198 -0.15 13.33 13.46
N GLN A 199 0.69 13.89 12.57
CA GLN A 199 2.08 13.47 12.51
C GLN A 199 2.66 13.74 13.90
N LYS A 200 2.76 12.71 14.74
CA LYS A 200 3.38 12.83 16.06
C LYS A 200 4.81 13.30 15.82
N SER A 201 5.06 14.61 15.92
CA SER A 201 6.40 15.12 16.21
C SER A 201 6.75 14.50 17.56
N ARG A 202 7.57 13.43 17.57
CA ARG A 202 7.90 12.61 18.75
C ARG A 202 8.06 13.46 20.04
N LYS A 203 6.98 13.67 20.79
CA LYS A 203 7.00 13.63 22.24
C LYS A 203 6.54 12.22 22.55
N GLN A 204 7.47 11.41 23.05
CA GLN A 204 7.28 9.99 23.35
C GLN A 204 6.03 9.82 24.24
N SER A 205 4.90 9.47 23.63
CA SER A 205 3.81 8.80 24.33
C SER A 205 3.86 7.35 23.87
N LYS A 206 4.10 6.46 24.85
CA LYS A 206 4.06 5.00 24.70
C LYS A 206 2.87 4.64 23.81
N SER A 207 3.14 4.14 22.61
CA SER A 207 2.09 3.58 21.77
C SER A 207 1.47 2.41 22.52
N PRO A 208 0.13 2.25 22.51
CA PRO A 208 -0.44 0.98 22.87
C PRO A 208 0.06 -0.02 21.82
N ILE A 209 0.82 -1.00 22.27
CA ILE A 209 1.05 -2.23 21.50
C ILE A 209 -0.34 -2.86 21.41
N VAL A 210 -1.07 -2.56 20.34
CA VAL A 210 -2.21 -3.38 19.94
C VAL A 210 -1.59 -4.67 19.44
N SER A 211 -1.42 -5.61 20.38
CA SER A 211 -1.23 -7.02 20.07
C SER A 211 -2.44 -7.41 19.23
N TYR A 212 -2.26 -7.50 17.92
CA TYR A 212 -3.22 -8.17 17.06
C TYR A 212 -3.21 -9.62 17.49
N LYS A 213 -4.13 -9.98 18.39
CA LYS A 213 -4.50 -11.38 18.60
C LYS A 213 -4.82 -11.93 17.22
N LYS A 214 -4.20 -13.07 16.88
CA LYS A 214 -4.54 -13.88 15.71
C LYS A 214 -6.06 -13.80 15.47
N PRO A 215 -6.52 -13.51 14.25
CA PRO A 215 -7.95 -13.48 13.98
C PRO A 215 -8.56 -14.81 14.44
N PRO A 216 -9.71 -14.78 15.15
CA PRO A 216 -10.38 -16.00 15.57
C PRO A 216 -10.65 -16.86 14.33
N ARG A 217 -10.37 -18.17 14.46
CA ARG A 217 -10.73 -19.17 13.45
C ARG A 217 -12.25 -19.11 13.27
N LEU A 218 -12.68 -18.37 12.25
CA LEU A 218 -14.07 -18.37 11.83
C LEU A 218 -14.25 -19.56 10.89
N TYR A 219 -15.14 -20.45 11.32
CA TYR A 219 -15.79 -21.55 10.62
C TYR A 219 -15.05 -22.90 10.61
N ALA A 220 -15.50 -23.78 11.51
CA ALA A 220 -15.58 -25.22 11.29
C ALA A 220 -16.99 -25.51 10.76
N HIS A 221 -17.09 -25.98 9.53
CA HIS A 221 -18.22 -26.72 8.98
C HIS A 221 -17.63 -27.85 8.13
#